data_AF-A0A484FLZ9-F1
#
_entry.id   AF-A0A484FLZ9-F1
#
_cell.length_a   1.000
_cell.length_b   1.000
_cell.length_c   1.000
_cell.angle_alpha   90.00
_cell.angle_beta   90.00
_cell.angle_gamma   90.00
#
_symmetry.space_group_name_H-M   'P 1'
#
loop_
_entity.id
_entity.type
_entity.pdbx_description
1 polymer ?
#
loop_
_entity_poly.entity_id
_entity_poly.type
_entity_poly.pdbx_seq_one_letter_code
_entity_poly.pdbx_strand_id
1 'polypeptide(L)'
;MLAPMREREEIREAGEDWTGVTSTAERRKLQNRLNQRAARRRKRLHVTSDWPLVNQAADIVLELGRASRQVSEERTPEEVESFVTPDLVRRFRQFADESYLRSLQSSPRVEHLPTVMHVNVLNAFARNSDALGMAHLWLFCDAVSPVCQSGPMLGSHTQGFVSCPENLRPTRLQLEVAHHPWIDLLPVPRFRDNIVHGCLVTRRFDEDDLWYDVVEPKDGQSPAMVTWGNNPWDVRGWEATGEFLRKWGFLLEGCEQILASTNFWRVRRGERRLASSAMRPGAGEGSVRRDASQ
;
A
#
# COMPACT_ATOMS: atom_id res chain seq x y z
N MET A 1 15.87 -12.64 36.01
CA MET A 1 15.16 -11.63 35.19
C MET A 1 14.57 -12.34 33.99
N LEU A 2 13.24 -12.41 33.89
CA LEU A 2 12.58 -12.94 32.69
C LEU A 2 12.92 -11.99 31.53
N ALA A 3 13.47 -12.52 30.44
CA ALA A 3 13.71 -11.73 29.23
C ALA A 3 12.38 -11.07 28.79
N PRO A 4 12.37 -9.80 28.37
CA PRO A 4 11.16 -9.18 27.86
C PRO A 4 10.65 -10.00 26.67
N MET A 5 9.35 -10.34 26.67
CA MET A 5 8.72 -11.07 25.57
C MET A 5 8.90 -10.28 24.27
N ARG A 6 9.55 -10.86 23.26
CA ARG A 6 9.81 -10.24 21.95
C ARG A 6 8.56 -9.68 21.26
N GLU A 7 7.39 -10.25 21.55
CA GLU A 7 6.10 -9.77 21.03
C GLU A 7 5.74 -8.34 21.49
N ARG A 8 6.39 -7.82 22.55
CA ARG A 8 6.20 -6.45 23.03
C ARG A 8 6.84 -5.40 22.14
N GLU A 9 7.84 -5.77 21.34
CA GLU A 9 8.50 -4.86 20.39
C GLU A 9 7.57 -4.46 19.23
N GLU A 10 6.54 -5.28 18.96
CA GLU A 10 5.58 -5.08 17.88
C GLU A 10 4.35 -4.26 18.32
N ILE A 11 4.25 -3.92 19.61
CA ILE A 11 3.16 -3.12 20.19
C ILE A 11 3.40 -1.66 19.83
N ARG A 12 2.56 -1.09 18.95
CA ARG A 12 2.69 0.30 18.52
C ARG A 12 1.86 1.26 19.37
N GLU A 13 0.87 0.75 20.11
CA GLU A 13 -0.02 1.53 20.96
C GLU A 13 -0.43 0.78 22.24
N ALA A 14 -0.76 1.51 23.31
CA ALA A 14 -1.17 0.94 24.59
C ALA A 14 -2.36 -0.04 24.51
N GLY A 15 -3.28 0.15 23.56
CA GLY A 15 -4.42 -0.75 23.35
C GLY A 15 -4.06 -2.08 22.67
N GLU A 16 -2.86 -2.25 22.14
CA GLU A 16 -2.38 -3.54 21.58
C GLU A 16 -1.75 -4.44 22.66
N ASP A 17 -1.55 -3.91 23.88
CA ASP A 17 -1.04 -4.68 25.00
C ASP A 17 -2.12 -5.63 25.55
N TRP A 18 -1.96 -6.91 25.23
CA TRP A 18 -2.86 -7.97 25.66
C TRP A 18 -2.66 -8.36 27.13
N THR A 19 -1.63 -7.85 27.82
CA THR A 19 -1.23 -8.30 29.17
C THR A 19 -2.21 -7.90 30.29
N GLY A 20 -3.23 -7.08 29.98
CA GLY A 20 -4.36 -6.75 30.85
C GLY A 20 -5.74 -7.22 30.36
N VAL A 21 -5.84 -7.87 29.21
CA VAL A 21 -7.13 -8.23 28.60
C VAL A 21 -7.69 -9.51 29.24
N THR A 22 -8.86 -9.43 29.88
CA THR A 22 -9.52 -10.55 30.57
C THR A 22 -10.24 -11.51 29.63
N SER A 23 -10.68 -11.03 28.46
CA SER A 23 -11.31 -11.86 27.42
C SER A 23 -10.28 -12.72 26.69
N THR A 24 -10.40 -14.05 26.81
CA THR A 24 -9.51 -15.02 26.15
C THR A 24 -9.55 -14.89 24.62
N ALA A 25 -10.73 -14.61 24.04
CA ALA A 25 -10.88 -14.45 22.60
C ALA A 25 -10.19 -13.19 22.07
N GLU A 26 -10.34 -12.06 22.78
CA GLU A 26 -9.66 -10.82 22.41
C GLU A 26 -8.15 -10.90 22.61
N ARG A 27 -7.69 -11.51 23.71
CA ARG A 27 -6.27 -11.77 23.96
C ARG A 27 -5.65 -12.56 22.82
N ARG A 28 -6.28 -13.67 22.40
CA ARG A 28 -5.79 -14.51 21.30
C ARG A 28 -5.80 -13.77 19.96
N LYS A 29 -6.79 -12.90 19.71
CA LYS A 29 -6.85 -12.06 18.51
C LYS A 29 -5.70 -11.06 18.46
N LEU A 30 -5.42 -10.37 19.57
CA LEU A 30 -4.31 -9.42 19.69
C LEU A 30 -2.96 -10.12 19.56
N GLN A 31 -2.76 -11.25 20.26
CA GLN A 31 -1.55 -12.07 20.15
C GLN A 31 -1.33 -12.58 18.73
N ASN A 32 -2.37 -13.10 18.07
CA ASN A 32 -2.27 -13.56 16.68
C ASN A 32 -1.91 -12.40 15.74
N ARG A 33 -2.46 -11.21 15.96
CA ARG A 33 -2.12 -10.01 15.17
C ARG A 33 -0.66 -9.62 15.36
N LEU A 34 -0.17 -9.54 16.60
CA LEU A 34 1.24 -9.24 16.90
C LEU A 34 2.16 -10.34 16.34
N ASN A 35 1.77 -11.61 16.44
CA ASN A 35 2.56 -12.72 15.90
C ASN A 35 2.56 -12.76 14.38
N GLN A 36 1.46 -12.39 13.72
CA GLN A 36 1.42 -12.20 12.27
C GLN A 36 2.28 -11.02 11.84
N ARG A 37 2.24 -9.89 12.56
CA ARG A 37 3.12 -8.74 12.33
C ARG A 37 4.59 -9.12 12.50
N ALA A 38 4.95 -9.76 13.61
CA ALA A 38 6.30 -10.28 13.86
C ALA A 38 6.74 -11.28 12.78
N ALA A 39 5.84 -12.16 12.33
CA ALA A 39 6.14 -13.13 11.27
C ALA A 39 6.32 -12.46 9.91
N ARG A 40 5.49 -11.47 9.58
CA ARG A 40 5.61 -10.67 8.35
C ARG A 40 6.86 -9.82 8.38
N ARG A 41 7.19 -9.17 9.50
CA ARG A 41 8.46 -8.47 9.73
C ARG A 41 9.63 -9.44 9.55
N ARG A 42 9.64 -10.60 10.20
CA ARG A 42 10.67 -11.63 9.98
C ARG A 42 10.76 -12.08 8.52
N LYS A 43 9.63 -12.22 7.82
CA LYS A 43 9.59 -12.54 6.40
C LYS A 43 10.15 -11.40 5.55
N ARG A 44 9.88 -10.13 5.88
CA ARG A 44 10.47 -8.94 5.26
C ARG A 44 11.99 -8.89 5.48
N LEU A 45 12.48 -9.26 6.67
CA LEU A 45 13.91 -9.32 7.02
C LEU A 45 14.65 -10.53 6.38
N HIS A 46 13.98 -11.68 6.18
CA HIS A 46 14.56 -12.90 5.58
C HIS A 46 14.49 -12.96 4.05
N VAL A 47 13.95 -11.93 3.38
CA VAL A 47 13.91 -11.83 1.91
C VAL A 47 15.29 -11.48 1.30
N THR A 48 16.37 -11.59 2.07
CA THR A 48 17.74 -11.29 1.62
C THR A 48 18.51 -12.48 1.05
N SER A 49 17.89 -13.63 0.75
CA SER A 49 18.62 -14.73 0.08
C SER A 49 17.83 -15.58 -0.91
N ASP A 50 16.51 -15.70 -0.81
CA ASP A 50 15.72 -16.57 -1.69
C ASP A 50 14.41 -15.89 -2.07
N TRP A 51 14.48 -14.95 -3.02
CA TRP A 51 13.31 -14.45 -3.73
C TRP A 51 13.32 -15.06 -5.15
N PRO A 52 12.53 -16.12 -5.41
CA PRO A 52 12.58 -16.79 -6.72
C PRO A 52 11.83 -16.06 -7.84
N LEU A 53 11.17 -14.92 -7.55
CA LEU A 53 10.27 -14.22 -8.48
C LEU A 53 10.58 -12.72 -8.66
N VAL A 54 11.84 -12.28 -8.48
CA VAL A 54 12.27 -10.85 -8.47
C VAL A 54 12.13 -10.16 -9.83
N ASN A 55 11.70 -10.85 -10.87
CA ASN A 55 11.91 -10.34 -12.23
C ASN A 55 11.00 -9.19 -12.67
N GLN A 56 10.10 -8.66 -11.85
CA GLN A 56 8.96 -7.91 -12.38
C GLN A 56 8.36 -6.81 -11.45
N ALA A 57 8.87 -5.56 -11.53
CA ALA A 57 8.49 -4.32 -10.81
C ALA A 57 9.43 -3.10 -11.17
N ALA A 58 9.45 -2.71 -12.45
CA ALA A 58 10.40 -1.84 -13.14
C ALA A 58 10.77 -0.43 -12.60
N ASP A 59 10.04 0.18 -11.65
CA ASP A 59 9.93 1.65 -11.78
C ASP A 59 9.93 2.42 -10.43
N ILE A 60 9.51 1.78 -9.32
CA ILE A 60 9.88 2.21 -7.95
C ILE A 60 11.37 2.15 -7.69
N VAL A 61 11.97 1.10 -8.22
CA VAL A 61 13.36 0.85 -7.97
C VAL A 61 14.22 1.88 -8.72
N LEU A 62 13.69 2.49 -9.77
CA LEU A 62 14.32 3.54 -10.57
C LEU A 62 14.58 4.83 -9.79
N GLU A 63 13.63 5.26 -8.95
CA GLU A 63 13.69 6.44 -8.08
C GLU A 63 14.56 6.15 -6.83
N LEU A 64 14.39 4.97 -6.24
CA LEU A 64 15.15 4.53 -5.07
C LEU A 64 16.64 4.36 -5.32
N GLY A 65 17.02 3.88 -6.50
CA GLY A 65 18.42 3.78 -6.93
C GLY A 65 19.10 5.13 -7.17
N ARG A 66 18.35 6.22 -7.39
CA ARG A 66 18.89 7.58 -7.55
C ARG A 66 19.08 8.27 -6.20
N ALA A 67 18.09 8.19 -5.30
CA ALA A 67 18.11 8.84 -4.00
C ALA A 67 19.10 8.17 -3.01
N SER A 68 19.25 6.85 -3.05
CA SER A 68 20.21 6.11 -2.21
C SER A 68 21.67 6.53 -2.45
N ARG A 69 22.02 6.97 -3.68
CA ARG A 69 23.36 7.48 -4.00
C ARG A 69 23.66 8.88 -3.43
N GLN A 70 22.64 9.69 -3.13
CA GLN A 70 22.83 11.05 -2.60
C GLN A 70 22.92 11.10 -1.08
N VAL A 71 22.36 10.12 -0.36
CA VAL A 71 22.39 10.07 1.12
C VAL A 71 23.66 9.37 1.66
N SER A 72 24.37 8.65 0.79
CA SER A 72 25.53 7.84 1.18
C SER A 72 26.80 8.64 1.54
N GLU A 73 26.75 9.98 1.56
CA GLU A 73 27.85 10.82 2.04
C GLU A 73 27.80 11.10 3.56
N GLU A 74 26.69 10.84 4.27
CA GLU A 74 26.56 11.27 5.68
C GLU A 74 26.16 10.19 6.71
N ARG A 75 25.90 8.92 6.34
CA ARG A 75 25.56 7.87 7.33
C ARG A 75 26.29 6.55 7.12
N THR A 76 26.63 5.90 8.23
CA THR A 76 27.34 4.62 8.28
C THR A 76 26.53 3.49 7.61
N PRO A 77 27.17 2.62 6.80
CA PRO A 77 26.47 1.62 5.97
C PRO A 77 25.70 0.51 6.70
N GLU A 78 25.84 0.38 8.02
CA GLU A 78 25.36 -0.79 8.77
C GLU A 78 23.91 -0.68 9.31
N GLU A 79 23.25 0.48 9.21
CA GLU A 79 22.00 0.74 9.98
C GLU A 79 20.74 1.04 9.14
N VAL A 80 20.80 1.02 7.81
CA VAL A 80 19.61 1.25 6.97
C VAL A 80 19.32 0.02 6.13
N GLU A 81 18.46 -0.85 6.65
CA GLU A 81 17.94 -2.02 5.95
C GLU A 81 16.99 -1.58 4.82
N SER A 82 17.57 -1.16 3.71
CA SER A 82 16.85 -0.81 2.48
C SER A 82 16.47 -2.10 1.75
N PHE A 83 15.18 -2.27 1.49
CA PHE A 83 14.63 -3.38 0.69
C PHE A 83 15.04 -3.33 -0.79
N VAL A 84 15.78 -2.30 -1.21
CA VAL A 84 16.06 -2.01 -2.61
C VAL A 84 17.56 -1.87 -2.89
N THR A 85 18.09 -2.79 -3.71
CA THR A 85 19.51 -2.87 -4.10
C THR A 85 19.76 -2.31 -5.51
N PRO A 86 20.95 -1.80 -5.85
CA PRO A 86 21.27 -1.29 -7.20
C PRO A 86 21.07 -2.29 -8.35
N ASP A 87 21.26 -3.58 -8.12
CA ASP A 87 21.07 -4.62 -9.15
C ASP A 87 19.62 -4.91 -9.42
N LEU A 88 18.78 -4.82 -8.38
CA LEU A 88 17.33 -4.87 -8.50
C LEU A 88 16.84 -3.76 -9.44
N VAL A 89 17.40 -2.55 -9.32
CA VAL A 89 17.07 -1.38 -10.17
C VAL A 89 17.33 -1.64 -11.64
N ARG A 90 18.45 -2.28 -11.93
CA ARG A 90 18.90 -2.51 -13.29
C ARG A 90 18.02 -3.53 -14.00
N ARG A 91 17.67 -4.63 -13.34
CA ARG A 91 16.79 -5.69 -13.88
C ARG A 91 15.39 -5.15 -14.15
N PHE A 92 14.94 -4.26 -13.27
CA PHE A 92 13.68 -3.57 -13.41
C PHE A 92 13.61 -2.64 -14.61
N ARG A 93 14.63 -1.81 -14.85
CA ARG A 93 14.77 -1.01 -16.09
C ARG A 93 14.63 -1.86 -17.36
N GLN A 94 15.39 -2.95 -17.40
CA GLN A 94 15.42 -3.82 -18.56
C GLN A 94 14.04 -4.39 -18.88
N PHE A 95 13.27 -4.77 -17.87
CA PHE A 95 11.93 -5.31 -18.06
C PHE A 95 10.91 -4.27 -18.54
N ALA A 96 10.90 -3.05 -17.99
CA ALA A 96 10.02 -1.98 -18.48
C ALA A 96 10.33 -1.62 -19.93
N ASP A 97 11.61 -1.40 -20.23
CA ASP A 97 12.07 -1.04 -21.58
C ASP A 97 11.70 -2.14 -22.57
N GLU A 98 11.95 -3.41 -22.22
CA GLU A 98 11.59 -4.54 -23.08
C GLU A 98 10.08 -4.63 -23.30
N SER A 99 9.27 -4.50 -22.23
CA SER A 99 7.82 -4.57 -22.32
C SER A 99 7.23 -3.41 -23.14
N TYR A 100 7.79 -2.22 -22.99
CA TYR A 100 7.42 -1.03 -23.77
C TYR A 100 7.77 -1.19 -25.25
N LEU A 101 9.00 -1.61 -25.57
CA LEU A 101 9.43 -1.87 -26.94
C LEU A 101 8.59 -2.95 -27.62
N ARG A 102 8.25 -4.02 -26.91
CA ARG A 102 7.36 -5.07 -27.40
C ARG A 102 5.96 -4.56 -27.69
N SER A 103 5.43 -3.69 -26.82
CA SER A 103 4.14 -3.03 -27.06
C SER A 103 4.18 -2.16 -28.32
N LEU A 104 5.24 -1.38 -28.54
CA LEU A 104 5.42 -0.59 -29.76
C LEU A 104 5.50 -1.46 -31.02
N GLN A 105 6.12 -2.64 -30.90
CA GLN A 105 6.22 -3.63 -31.98
C GLN A 105 4.91 -4.42 -32.18
N SER A 106 3.81 -4.05 -31.52
CA SER A 106 2.54 -4.78 -31.55
C SER A 106 2.68 -6.26 -31.16
N SER A 107 3.66 -6.57 -30.31
CA SER A 107 3.94 -7.91 -29.79
C SER A 107 3.94 -7.95 -28.25
N PRO A 108 2.90 -7.40 -27.58
CA PRO A 108 2.82 -7.47 -26.13
C PRO A 108 2.65 -8.92 -25.67
N ARG A 109 3.29 -9.28 -24.57
CA ARG A 109 3.09 -10.59 -23.93
C ARG A 109 2.11 -10.47 -22.79
N VAL A 110 1.05 -11.26 -22.82
CA VAL A 110 0.01 -11.28 -21.77
C VAL A 110 0.61 -11.66 -20.42
N GLU A 111 1.64 -12.51 -20.41
CA GLU A 111 2.35 -12.94 -19.20
C GLU A 111 3.04 -11.79 -18.45
N HIS A 112 3.37 -10.68 -19.14
CA HIS A 112 3.99 -9.50 -18.53
C HIS A 112 2.97 -8.53 -17.92
N LEU A 113 1.68 -8.70 -18.20
CA LEU A 113 0.65 -7.72 -17.84
C LEU A 113 0.49 -7.50 -16.32
N PRO A 114 0.42 -8.55 -15.48
CA PRO A 114 0.32 -8.37 -14.02
C PRO A 114 1.44 -7.50 -13.47
N THR A 115 2.63 -7.70 -14.02
CA THR A 115 3.81 -6.94 -13.68
C THR A 115 3.73 -5.52 -14.15
N VAL A 116 3.44 -5.27 -15.42
CA VAL A 116 3.35 -3.89 -15.93
C VAL A 116 2.33 -3.09 -15.12
N MET A 117 1.21 -3.71 -14.71
CA MET A 117 0.25 -3.07 -13.82
C MET A 117 0.85 -2.77 -12.44
N HIS A 118 1.52 -3.74 -11.83
CA HIS A 118 2.18 -3.57 -10.53
C HIS A 118 3.21 -2.44 -10.57
N VAL A 119 4.06 -2.44 -11.61
CA VAL A 119 5.02 -1.38 -11.92
C VAL A 119 4.40 0.00 -11.94
N ASN A 120 3.26 0.15 -12.62
CA ASN A 120 2.62 1.44 -12.77
C ASN A 120 2.07 1.95 -11.42
N VAL A 121 1.57 1.06 -10.55
CA VAL A 121 1.11 1.42 -9.19
C VAL A 121 2.28 1.94 -8.38
N LEU A 122 3.38 1.18 -8.41
CA LEU A 122 4.62 1.50 -7.75
C LEU A 122 5.15 2.88 -8.16
N ASN A 123 5.23 3.14 -9.47
CA ASN A 123 5.58 4.46 -10.02
C ASN A 123 4.71 5.59 -9.50
N ALA A 124 3.40 5.35 -9.47
CA ALA A 124 2.46 6.35 -9.02
C ALA A 124 2.73 6.73 -7.56
N PHE A 125 3.04 5.74 -6.72
CA PHE A 125 3.45 5.96 -5.33
C PHE A 125 4.74 6.74 -5.20
N ALA A 126 5.80 6.39 -5.95
CA ALA A 126 7.06 7.13 -5.93
C ALA A 126 6.85 8.61 -6.29
N ARG A 127 6.13 8.88 -7.39
CA ARG A 127 5.85 10.25 -7.85
C ARG A 127 4.94 11.04 -6.90
N ASN A 128 3.97 10.38 -6.27
CA ASN A 128 3.16 11.01 -5.23
C ASN A 128 4.00 11.31 -3.98
N SER A 129 4.98 10.46 -3.66
CA SER A 129 5.91 10.67 -2.54
C SER A 129 6.84 11.87 -2.78
N ASP A 130 7.34 12.02 -4.01
CA ASP A 130 8.12 13.19 -4.41
C ASP A 130 7.29 14.48 -4.33
N ALA A 131 6.03 14.44 -4.79
CA ALA A 131 5.11 15.57 -4.69
C ALA A 131 4.81 15.97 -3.23
N LEU A 132 5.01 15.06 -2.28
CA LEU A 132 4.85 15.26 -0.84
C LEU A 132 6.18 15.52 -0.11
N GLY A 133 7.32 15.44 -0.80
CA GLY A 133 8.65 15.61 -0.20
C GLY A 133 9.04 14.49 0.78
N MET A 134 8.47 13.29 0.65
CA MET A 134 8.72 12.16 1.58
C MET A 134 9.78 11.16 1.10
N ALA A 135 10.24 11.30 -0.15
CA ALA A 135 11.25 10.45 -0.78
C ALA A 135 10.97 8.94 -0.60
N HIS A 136 11.86 8.21 0.07
CA HIS A 136 11.79 6.74 0.20
C HIS A 136 11.23 6.26 1.55
N LEU A 137 10.79 7.19 2.42
CA LEU A 137 10.38 6.90 3.80
C LEU A 137 9.27 5.84 3.86
N TRP A 138 8.40 5.83 2.86
CA TRP A 138 7.24 4.95 2.75
C TRP A 138 7.58 3.47 2.51
N LEU A 139 8.86 3.11 2.39
CA LEU A 139 9.33 1.73 2.22
C LEU A 139 9.79 1.08 3.52
N PHE A 140 10.00 1.86 4.58
CA PHE A 140 10.43 1.34 5.86
C PHE A 140 9.24 0.89 6.68
N CYS A 141 9.25 -0.35 7.17
CA CYS A 141 8.11 -0.99 7.84
C CYS A 141 7.58 -0.25 9.09
N ASP A 142 8.46 0.49 9.77
CA ASP A 142 8.18 1.21 11.01
C ASP A 142 8.20 2.73 10.81
N ALA A 143 8.18 3.19 9.56
CA ALA A 143 8.07 4.60 9.28
C ALA A 143 6.74 5.16 9.78
N VAL A 144 6.81 6.35 10.38
CA VAL A 144 5.66 7.16 10.72
C VAL A 144 5.60 8.32 9.75
N SER A 145 4.40 8.60 9.22
CA SER A 145 4.21 9.67 8.26
C SER A 145 4.69 11.01 8.83
N PRO A 146 5.45 11.82 8.06
CA PRO A 146 5.81 13.17 8.48
C PRO A 146 4.58 14.09 8.63
N VAL A 147 3.44 13.78 7.99
CA VAL A 147 2.26 14.65 8.01
C VAL A 147 1.61 14.73 9.40
N CYS A 148 1.70 13.67 10.19
CA CYS A 148 1.12 13.61 11.53
C CYS A 148 2.10 14.09 12.62
N GLN A 149 3.34 14.43 12.25
CA GLN A 149 4.36 14.83 13.22
C GLN A 149 4.33 16.35 13.41
N SER A 150 4.16 16.79 14.65
CA SER A 150 4.26 18.20 15.05
C SER A 150 5.39 18.34 16.08
N GLY A 151 6.41 19.16 15.80
CA GLY A 151 7.49 19.40 16.76
C GLY A 151 8.43 20.56 16.39
N PRO A 152 9.13 21.16 17.37
CA PRO A 152 9.99 22.34 17.18
C PRO A 152 11.24 22.08 16.30
N MET A 153 11.60 20.82 16.07
CA MET A 153 12.70 20.39 15.18
C MET A 153 12.26 20.17 13.72
N LEU A 154 10.94 20.09 13.49
CA LEU A 154 10.32 19.97 12.18
C LEU A 154 9.84 21.36 11.77
N GLY A 155 10.75 22.21 11.27
CA GLY A 155 10.42 23.59 10.90
C GLY A 155 9.15 23.66 10.04
N SER A 156 8.17 24.47 10.45
CA SER A 156 6.91 24.81 9.76
C SER A 156 6.60 24.01 8.46
N HIS A 157 6.35 22.70 8.54
CA HIS A 157 5.94 21.91 7.37
C HIS A 157 4.57 22.33 6.81
N THR A 158 3.85 23.19 7.54
CA THR A 158 2.68 23.91 7.04
C THR A 158 2.97 24.79 5.81
N GLN A 159 4.22 25.16 5.53
CA GLN A 159 4.57 25.92 4.32
C GLN A 159 4.83 25.04 3.08
N GLY A 160 5.09 23.74 3.24
CA GLY A 160 5.43 22.83 2.13
C GLY A 160 4.23 22.33 1.31
N PHE A 161 3.01 22.37 1.85
CA PHE A 161 1.82 21.84 1.16
C PHE A 161 1.16 22.83 0.18
N VAL A 162 1.70 24.05 0.02
CA VAL A 162 1.13 25.04 -0.92
C VAL A 162 1.24 24.55 -2.38
N SER A 163 2.29 23.79 -2.71
CA SER A 163 2.48 23.14 -4.02
C SER A 163 1.89 21.72 -4.09
N CYS A 164 1.31 21.20 -3.01
CA CYS A 164 0.79 19.84 -2.97
C CYS A 164 -0.48 19.72 -3.85
N PRO A 165 -0.55 18.73 -4.75
CA PRO A 165 -1.75 18.45 -5.52
C PRO A 165 -2.97 18.26 -4.62
N GLU A 166 -4.13 18.77 -5.05
CA GLU A 166 -5.38 18.81 -4.26
C GLU A 166 -5.72 17.47 -3.61
N ASN A 167 -5.63 16.38 -4.37
CA ASN A 167 -5.98 15.04 -3.94
C ASN A 167 -4.96 14.38 -2.99
N LEU A 168 -3.74 14.91 -2.89
CA LEU A 168 -2.69 14.44 -2.00
C LEU A 168 -2.59 15.25 -0.71
N ARG A 169 -3.27 16.40 -0.62
CA ARG A 169 -3.26 17.23 0.59
C ARG A 169 -3.63 16.39 1.83
N PRO A 170 -2.88 16.47 2.94
CA PRO A 170 -3.21 15.73 4.15
C PRO A 170 -4.60 16.07 4.65
N THR A 171 -5.35 15.06 5.08
CA THR A 171 -6.64 15.27 5.72
C THR A 171 -6.48 15.63 7.20
N ARG A 172 -7.54 16.12 7.83
CA ARG A 172 -7.54 16.39 9.28
C ARG A 172 -7.20 15.12 10.09
N LEU A 173 -7.78 13.98 9.73
CA LEU A 173 -7.54 12.74 10.45
C LEU A 173 -6.08 12.28 10.33
N GLN A 174 -5.47 12.45 9.16
CA GLN A 174 -4.06 12.15 8.93
C GLN A 174 -3.12 13.05 9.72
N LEU A 175 -3.50 14.31 10.01
CA LEU A 175 -2.72 15.20 10.86
C LEU A 175 -2.78 14.79 12.35
N GLU A 176 -3.88 14.14 12.78
CA GLU A 176 -4.14 13.81 14.18
C GLU A 176 -3.69 12.39 14.56
N VAL A 177 -3.69 11.45 13.61
CA VAL A 177 -3.44 10.03 13.86
C VAL A 177 -2.11 9.60 13.23
N ALA A 178 -1.21 9.03 14.05
CA ALA A 178 0.05 8.48 13.55
C ALA A 178 -0.18 7.24 12.68
N HIS A 179 0.32 7.27 11.44
CA HIS A 179 0.07 6.24 10.44
C HIS A 179 1.28 6.05 9.51
N HIS A 180 1.27 4.97 8.72
CA HIS A 180 2.37 4.68 7.81
C HIS A 180 2.34 5.61 6.56
N PRO A 181 3.48 6.15 6.09
CA PRO A 181 3.51 7.14 5.01
C PRO A 181 2.94 6.68 3.66
N TRP A 182 2.81 5.37 3.42
CA TRP A 182 2.27 4.89 2.14
C TRP A 182 0.81 5.25 1.94
N ILE A 183 0.06 5.41 3.03
CA ILE A 183 -1.35 5.78 2.98
C ILE A 183 -1.48 7.19 2.38
N ASP A 184 -0.54 8.09 2.64
CA ASP A 184 -0.51 9.45 2.08
C ASP A 184 -0.39 9.48 0.55
N LEU A 185 0.12 8.40 -0.05
CA LEU A 185 0.39 8.31 -1.48
C LEU A 185 -0.87 8.01 -2.30
N LEU A 186 -1.99 7.65 -1.64
CA LEU A 186 -3.27 7.40 -2.30
C LEU A 186 -3.99 8.72 -2.59
N PRO A 187 -4.29 9.05 -3.86
CA PRO A 187 -4.86 10.36 -4.21
C PRO A 187 -6.38 10.42 -4.00
N VAL A 188 -6.92 9.71 -3.01
CA VAL A 188 -8.35 9.77 -2.68
C VAL A 188 -8.46 10.10 -1.19
N PRO A 189 -8.64 11.38 -0.81
CA PRO A 189 -8.62 11.83 0.58
C PRO A 189 -9.52 11.00 1.50
N ARG A 190 -10.77 10.75 1.08
CA ARG A 190 -11.72 9.96 1.85
C ARG A 190 -11.32 8.48 1.99
N PHE A 191 -10.67 7.91 0.99
CA PHE A 191 -10.17 6.54 1.07
C PHE A 191 -9.03 6.46 2.09
N ARG A 192 -8.12 7.45 2.12
CA ARG A 192 -7.08 7.55 3.15
C ARG A 192 -7.68 7.62 4.55
N ASP A 193 -8.69 8.47 4.74
CA ASP A 193 -9.41 8.56 6.03
C ASP A 193 -10.05 7.23 6.43
N ASN A 194 -10.70 6.54 5.48
CA ASN A 194 -11.31 5.24 5.73
C ASN A 194 -10.26 4.18 6.12
N ILE A 195 -9.05 4.22 5.52
CA ILE A 195 -7.95 3.35 5.90
C ILE A 195 -7.50 3.68 7.32
N VAL A 196 -7.09 4.93 7.58
CA VAL A 196 -6.55 5.38 8.89
C VAL A 196 -7.56 5.08 10.00
N HIS A 197 -8.82 5.47 9.84
CA HIS A 197 -9.87 5.20 10.80
C HIS A 197 -10.13 3.69 10.96
N GLY A 198 -10.10 2.94 9.86
CA GLY A 198 -10.39 1.52 9.85
C GLY A 198 -9.31 0.66 10.52
N CYS A 199 -8.03 0.90 10.26
CA CYS A 199 -6.95 0.06 10.80
C CYS A 199 -6.39 0.54 12.14
N LEU A 200 -6.38 1.86 12.40
CA LEU A 200 -5.73 2.44 13.59
C LEU A 200 -6.76 2.79 14.68
N VAL A 201 -7.87 3.43 14.31
CA VAL A 201 -8.88 3.85 15.31
C VAL A 201 -9.81 2.70 15.69
N THR A 202 -10.44 2.06 14.70
CA THR A 202 -11.43 0.99 14.94
C THR A 202 -10.84 -0.41 14.91
N ARG A 203 -9.60 -0.56 14.42
CA ARG A 203 -8.87 -1.84 14.33
C ARG A 203 -9.69 -2.95 13.65
N ARG A 204 -10.45 -2.56 12.63
CA ARG A 204 -11.35 -3.43 11.86
C ARG A 204 -10.59 -4.39 10.95
N PHE A 205 -9.41 -4.00 10.49
CA PHE A 205 -8.54 -4.80 9.64
C PHE A 205 -7.06 -4.51 9.94
N ASP A 206 -6.19 -5.37 9.40
CA ASP A 206 -4.75 -5.19 9.52
C ASP A 206 -4.18 -4.41 8.33
N GLU A 207 -3.44 -3.33 8.62
CA GLU A 207 -2.91 -2.42 7.61
C GLU A 207 -1.89 -3.12 6.70
N ASP A 208 -1.04 -3.98 7.26
CA ASP A 208 -0.09 -4.80 6.52
C ASP A 208 -0.79 -5.67 5.46
N ASP A 209 -1.97 -6.23 5.75
CA ASP A 209 -2.71 -7.07 4.80
C ASP A 209 -3.20 -6.28 3.58
N LEU A 210 -3.56 -5.02 3.79
CA LEU A 210 -3.95 -4.11 2.71
C LEU A 210 -2.71 -3.69 1.91
N TRP A 211 -1.61 -3.38 2.60
CA TRP A 211 -0.32 -3.05 1.97
C TRP A 211 0.13 -4.15 1.01
N TYR A 212 0.12 -5.43 1.43
CA TYR A 212 0.50 -6.53 0.56
C TYR A 212 -0.40 -6.64 -0.68
N ASP A 213 -1.72 -6.51 -0.54
CA ASP A 213 -2.59 -6.62 -1.72
C ASP A 213 -2.43 -5.46 -2.71
N VAL A 214 -2.08 -4.27 -2.23
CA VAL A 214 -1.94 -3.05 -3.06
C VAL A 214 -0.53 -2.89 -3.63
N VAL A 215 0.51 -3.20 -2.83
CA VAL A 215 1.91 -2.82 -3.11
C VAL A 215 2.82 -4.02 -3.33
N GLU A 216 2.48 -5.19 -2.81
CA GLU A 216 3.31 -6.40 -2.98
C GLU A 216 2.40 -7.62 -3.20
N PRO A 217 1.62 -7.62 -4.30
CA PRO A 217 0.70 -8.71 -4.57
C PRO A 217 1.47 -10.03 -4.69
N LYS A 218 0.83 -11.12 -4.25
CA LYS A 218 1.43 -12.46 -4.34
C LYS A 218 1.75 -12.81 -5.79
N ASP A 219 2.79 -13.60 -5.97
CA ASP A 219 3.26 -13.98 -7.30
C ASP A 219 2.14 -14.51 -8.21
N GLY A 220 2.08 -13.95 -9.43
CA GLY A 220 1.08 -14.31 -10.44
C GLY A 220 -0.30 -13.71 -10.22
N GLN A 221 -0.53 -12.93 -9.15
CA GLN A 221 -1.77 -12.18 -8.96
C GLN A 221 -1.67 -10.79 -9.59
N SER A 222 -2.80 -10.30 -10.11
CA SER A 222 -2.88 -8.89 -10.53
C SER A 222 -2.92 -8.00 -9.29
N PRO A 223 -2.33 -6.78 -9.34
CA PRO A 223 -2.41 -5.87 -8.22
C PRO A 223 -3.87 -5.52 -7.90
N ALA A 224 -4.19 -5.32 -6.63
CA ALA A 224 -5.54 -5.00 -6.21
C ALA A 224 -5.99 -3.60 -6.71
N MET A 225 -5.05 -2.72 -7.02
CA MET A 225 -5.32 -1.43 -7.67
C MET A 225 -4.52 -1.33 -8.98
N VAL A 226 -5.04 -0.57 -9.93
CA VAL A 226 -4.38 -0.31 -11.22
C VAL A 226 -4.30 1.19 -11.43
N THR A 227 -3.19 1.64 -12.00
CA THR A 227 -2.98 3.04 -12.40
C THR A 227 -2.94 3.17 -13.92
N TRP A 228 -3.52 4.27 -14.39
CA TRP A 228 -3.73 4.62 -15.78
C TRP A 228 -3.22 6.04 -16.02
N GLY A 229 -2.48 6.21 -17.12
CA GLY A 229 -1.96 7.50 -17.53
C GLY A 229 -0.79 8.00 -16.68
N ASN A 230 -0.41 9.26 -16.92
CA ASN A 230 0.86 9.81 -16.43
C ASN A 230 0.71 10.76 -15.24
N ASN A 231 -0.50 10.93 -14.69
CA ASN A 231 -0.74 11.83 -13.57
C ASN A 231 -1.22 11.06 -12.33
N PRO A 232 -0.33 10.70 -11.40
CA PRO A 232 -0.64 9.77 -10.32
C PRO A 232 -1.45 10.40 -9.17
N TRP A 233 -1.55 11.73 -9.10
CA TRP A 233 -2.41 12.44 -8.15
C TRP A 233 -3.83 12.73 -8.70
N ASP A 234 -4.16 12.28 -9.90
CA ASP A 234 -5.51 12.36 -10.47
C ASP A 234 -6.27 11.06 -10.24
N VAL A 235 -7.38 11.13 -9.49
CA VAL A 235 -8.25 9.97 -9.19
C VAL A 235 -8.73 9.24 -10.44
N ARG A 236 -8.89 9.95 -11.57
CA ARG A 236 -9.33 9.37 -12.86
C ARG A 236 -8.30 8.41 -13.45
N GLY A 237 -7.06 8.48 -12.98
CA GLY A 237 -6.01 7.51 -13.30
C GLY A 237 -6.09 6.24 -12.48
N TRP A 238 -6.94 6.14 -11.45
CA TRP A 238 -6.95 4.99 -10.55
C TRP A 238 -8.15 4.08 -10.77
N GLU A 239 -7.93 2.78 -10.72
CA GLU A 239 -8.97 1.75 -10.79
C GLU A 239 -8.79 0.76 -9.63
N ALA A 240 -9.84 0.60 -8.82
CA ALA A 240 -9.97 -0.53 -7.91
C ALA A 240 -10.47 -1.77 -8.68
N THR A 241 -9.72 -2.87 -8.61
CA THR A 241 -10.08 -4.12 -9.30
C THR A 241 -11.27 -4.81 -8.62
N GLY A 242 -11.88 -5.78 -9.31
CA GLY A 242 -12.93 -6.61 -8.71
C GLY A 242 -12.46 -7.36 -7.47
N GLU A 243 -11.19 -7.80 -7.45
CA GLU A 243 -10.59 -8.49 -6.30
C GLU A 243 -10.43 -7.56 -5.11
N PHE A 244 -9.98 -6.32 -5.34
CA PHE A 244 -9.94 -5.29 -4.31
C PHE A 244 -11.33 -5.02 -3.76
N LEU A 245 -12.32 -4.81 -4.61
CA LEU A 245 -13.68 -4.50 -4.15
C LEU A 245 -14.30 -5.63 -3.33
N ARG A 246 -13.98 -6.88 -3.68
CA ARG A 246 -14.45 -8.05 -2.91
C ARG A 246 -13.89 -8.09 -1.48
N LYS A 247 -12.62 -7.73 -1.28
CA LYS A 247 -11.94 -7.82 0.03
C LYS A 247 -11.98 -6.50 0.81
N TRP A 248 -11.75 -5.40 0.12
CA TRP A 248 -11.51 -4.06 0.65
C TRP A 248 -12.54 -3.02 0.20
N GLY A 249 -13.59 -3.42 -0.53
CA GLY A 249 -14.58 -2.48 -1.09
C GLY A 249 -15.19 -1.53 -0.07
N PHE A 250 -15.37 -1.99 1.18
CA PHE A 250 -15.86 -1.17 2.29
C PHE A 250 -14.98 0.06 2.59
N LEU A 251 -13.70 0.06 2.24
CA LEU A 251 -12.82 1.21 2.38
C LEU A 251 -13.10 2.31 1.34
N LEU A 252 -13.84 2.01 0.28
CA LEU A 252 -14.25 2.97 -0.75
C LEU A 252 -15.63 3.54 -0.49
N GLU A 253 -16.22 3.31 0.68
CA GLU A 253 -17.50 3.92 1.05
C GLU A 253 -17.40 5.45 1.02
N GLY A 254 -18.28 6.07 0.22
CA GLY A 254 -18.27 7.52 -0.04
C GLY A 254 -17.23 8.01 -1.05
N CYS A 255 -16.47 7.12 -1.68
CA CYS A 255 -15.49 7.44 -2.72
C CYS A 255 -16.09 7.31 -4.12
N GLU A 256 -17.07 8.14 -4.47
CA GLU A 256 -17.78 8.01 -5.76
C GLU A 256 -16.85 8.23 -6.98
N GLN A 257 -15.84 9.08 -6.83
CA GLN A 257 -14.90 9.40 -7.90
C GLN A 257 -14.06 8.20 -8.34
N ILE A 258 -13.56 7.40 -7.39
CA ILE A 258 -12.77 6.21 -7.73
C ILE A 258 -13.66 5.13 -8.38
N LEU A 259 -14.92 4.99 -7.93
CA LEU A 259 -15.86 4.06 -8.58
C LEU A 259 -16.20 4.50 -10.00
N ALA A 260 -16.38 5.81 -10.22
CA ALA A 260 -16.58 6.36 -11.56
C ALA A 260 -15.37 6.09 -12.46
N SER A 261 -14.15 6.29 -11.95
CA SER A 261 -12.90 5.98 -12.64
C SER A 261 -12.78 4.49 -12.96
N THR A 262 -13.00 3.61 -11.98
CA THR A 262 -13.06 2.15 -12.17
C THR A 262 -14.05 1.80 -13.29
N ASN A 263 -15.27 2.32 -13.24
CA ASN A 263 -16.29 2.03 -14.25
C ASN A 263 -15.93 2.56 -15.64
N PHE A 264 -15.24 3.69 -15.73
CA PHE A 264 -14.75 4.24 -16.99
C PHE A 264 -13.75 3.29 -17.67
N TRP A 265 -12.74 2.82 -16.93
CA TRP A 265 -11.72 1.91 -17.47
C TRP A 265 -12.29 0.52 -17.79
N ARG A 266 -13.19 0.00 -16.94
CA ARG A 266 -13.91 -1.25 -17.19
C ARG A 266 -14.70 -1.21 -18.49
N VAL A 267 -15.50 -0.16 -18.72
CA VAL A 267 -16.29 -0.03 -19.95
C VAL A 267 -15.40 0.06 -21.19
N ARG A 268 -14.25 0.75 -21.10
CA ARG A 268 -13.28 0.80 -22.22
C ARG A 268 -12.70 -0.56 -22.59
N ARG A 269 -12.63 -1.49 -21.64
CA ARG A 269 -12.21 -2.89 -21.88
C ARG A 269 -13.37 -3.82 -22.23
N GLY A 270 -14.59 -3.30 -22.38
CA GLY A 270 -15.79 -4.11 -22.63
C GLY A 270 -16.33 -4.84 -21.39
N GLU A 271 -15.87 -4.48 -20.19
CA GLU A 271 -16.38 -5.04 -18.93
C GLU A 271 -17.64 -4.30 -18.44
N ARG A 272 -18.48 -5.02 -17.70
CA ARG A 272 -19.69 -4.44 -17.08
C ARG A 272 -19.33 -3.44 -15.97
N ARG A 273 -20.16 -2.41 -15.86
CA ARG A 273 -20.14 -1.46 -14.75
C ARG A 273 -20.46 -2.16 -13.43
N LEU A 274 -19.80 -1.70 -12.38
CA LEU A 274 -20.03 -2.07 -11.00
C LEU A 274 -21.01 -1.09 -10.37
N ALA A 275 -21.95 -1.62 -9.60
CA ALA A 275 -22.88 -0.81 -8.82
C ALA A 275 -22.20 -0.25 -7.57
N SER A 276 -22.75 0.82 -7.00
CA SER A 276 -22.27 1.40 -5.73
C SER A 276 -22.31 0.42 -4.56
N SER A 277 -23.15 -0.61 -4.64
CA SER A 277 -23.18 -1.72 -3.69
C SER A 277 -21.87 -2.51 -3.63
N ALA A 278 -21.02 -2.46 -4.66
CA ALA A 278 -19.70 -3.10 -4.65
C ALA A 278 -18.72 -2.46 -3.66
N MET A 279 -18.96 -1.22 -3.22
CA MET A 279 -18.18 -0.53 -2.20
C MET A 279 -18.75 -0.71 -0.80
N ARG A 280 -19.91 -1.37 -0.67
CA ARG A 280 -20.46 -1.66 0.66
C ARG A 280 -19.79 -2.92 1.19
N PRO A 281 -19.60 -3.05 2.51
CA PRO A 281 -19.21 -4.33 3.08
C PRO A 281 -20.20 -5.38 2.57
N GLY A 282 -19.70 -6.37 1.82
CA GLY A 282 -20.48 -7.56 1.56
C GLY A 282 -20.93 -8.08 2.91
N ALA A 283 -22.24 -8.25 3.10
CA ALA A 283 -22.73 -9.12 4.14
C ALA A 283 -21.93 -10.42 4.00
N GLY A 284 -21.07 -10.71 4.97
CA GLY A 284 -20.38 -11.98 5.02
C GLY A 284 -21.42 -13.08 4.85
N GLU A 285 -21.16 -13.99 3.91
CA GLU A 285 -21.65 -15.37 3.91
C GLU A 285 -23.05 -15.55 4.54
N GLY A 286 -24.09 -15.31 3.75
CA GLY A 286 -25.46 -15.48 4.22
C GLY A 286 -26.45 -15.67 3.09
N SER A 287 -26.21 -16.62 2.19
CA SER A 287 -27.29 -17.23 1.38
C SER A 287 -26.77 -18.40 0.56
N VAL A 288 -26.68 -19.59 1.18
CA VAL A 288 -27.05 -20.80 0.46
C VAL A 288 -28.47 -21.14 0.92
N ARG A 289 -29.46 -20.60 0.22
CA ARG A 289 -30.73 -21.31 0.05
C ARG A 289 -30.47 -22.43 -0.95
N ARG A 290 -30.75 -23.67 -0.54
CA ARG A 290 -31.41 -24.63 -1.42
C ARG A 290 -32.59 -25.21 -0.65
N ASP A 291 -33.77 -24.77 -1.07
CA ASP A 291 -35.00 -25.53 -0.92
C ASP A 291 -34.94 -26.84 -1.73
N ALA A 292 -35.62 -27.84 -1.17
CA ALA A 292 -36.39 -28.92 -1.80
C ALA A 292 -35.71 -29.93 -2.75
N SER A 293 -35.71 -31.22 -2.34
CA SER A 293 -36.59 -32.28 -2.91
C SER A 293 -36.04 -33.69 -2.63
N GLN A 294 -36.62 -34.38 -1.65
CA GLN A 294 -37.11 -35.78 -1.64
C GLN A 294 -37.28 -36.27 -0.20
#